data_AF-A0A0F4YP98-F1
#
_entry.id   AF-A0A0F4YP98-F1
#
_cell.length_a   1.000
_cell.length_b   1.000
_cell.length_c   1.000
_cell.angle_alpha   90.00
_cell.angle_beta   90.00
_cell.angle_gamma   90.00
#
_symmetry.space_group_name_H-M   'P 1'
#
loop_
_entity.id
_entity.type
_entity.pdbx_description
1 polymer ?
#
loop_
_entity_poly.entity_id
_entity_poly.type
_entity_poly.pdbx_seq_one_letter_code
_entity_poly.pdbx_strand_id
1 'polypeptide(L)'
;MKLFRKWQWLPSIPATELEQCMNSPLADEARGFARLCDVGQNGTWAVRCHGWMKLTDEQFHVLKVKSARGPLLEWECTLWAIIKDYEAQPVRPEHVTRILERIEIAKDALLIPGDVAARNFRNGLLVDLGGTKTFPLGRRFWSAKVYNRFYEDFRYTIRDWMFLEDGTVGSWHFDRHRLAT
;
A
#
# COMPACT_ATOMS: atom_id res chain seq x y z
N MET A 1 -7.00 -8.73 8.19
CA MET A 1 -8.01 -7.67 7.94
C MET A 1 -7.39 -6.31 8.17
N LYS A 2 -7.67 -5.32 7.30
CA LYS A 2 -7.27 -3.92 7.47
C LYS A 2 -8.52 -3.04 7.54
N LEU A 3 -8.56 -2.19 8.57
CA LEU A 3 -9.53 -1.10 8.69
C LEU A 3 -8.90 0.21 8.25
N PHE A 4 -9.74 1.14 7.82
CA PHE A 4 -9.31 2.43 7.30
C PHE A 4 -9.79 3.53 8.23
N ARG A 5 -8.94 4.53 8.46
CA ARG A 5 -9.39 5.78 9.06
C ARG A 5 -10.36 6.46 8.11
N LYS A 6 -11.35 7.17 8.65
CA LYS A 6 -12.16 8.11 7.88
C LYS A 6 -11.20 9.10 7.23
N TRP A 7 -11.22 9.09 5.92
CA TRP A 7 -10.35 9.91 5.11
C TRP A 7 -11.14 11.10 4.59
N GLN A 8 -10.47 12.25 4.54
CA GLN A 8 -11.02 13.49 4.01
C GLN A 8 -10.09 14.03 2.94
N TRP A 9 -10.68 14.51 1.85
CA TRP A 9 -9.92 15.16 0.80
C TRP A 9 -9.34 16.48 1.28
N LEU A 10 -8.17 16.84 0.75
CA LEU A 10 -7.57 18.14 1.03
C LEU A 10 -8.40 19.25 0.38
N PRO A 11 -9.02 20.17 1.14
CA PRO A 11 -9.91 21.19 0.57
C PRO A 11 -9.23 22.11 -0.44
N SER A 12 -7.91 22.26 -0.35
CA SER A 12 -7.10 23.09 -1.26
C SER A 12 -6.90 22.50 -2.66
N ILE A 13 -7.31 21.24 -2.89
CA ILE A 13 -7.15 20.55 -4.16
C ILE A 13 -8.54 20.42 -4.80
N PRO A 14 -8.86 21.15 -5.89
CA PRO A 14 -10.15 21.01 -6.54
C PRO A 14 -10.35 19.58 -7.06
N ALA A 15 -11.44 18.91 -6.69
CA ALA A 15 -11.78 17.58 -7.18
C ALA A 15 -13.29 17.33 -7.06
N THR A 16 -13.85 16.63 -8.05
CA THR A 16 -15.21 16.10 -7.97
C THR A 16 -15.35 15.09 -6.84
N GLU A 17 -16.55 14.87 -6.33
CA GLU A 17 -16.80 13.85 -5.30
C GLU A 17 -16.31 12.46 -5.73
N LEU A 18 -16.53 12.10 -7.00
CA LEU A 18 -16.04 10.84 -7.56
C LEU A 18 -14.50 10.76 -7.51
N GLU A 19 -13.79 11.81 -7.90
CA GLU A 19 -12.33 11.85 -7.82
C GLU A 19 -11.83 11.73 -6.39
N GLN A 20 -12.51 12.36 -5.44
CA GLN A 20 -12.19 12.25 -4.01
C GLN A 20 -12.37 10.79 -3.56
N CYS A 21 -13.52 10.17 -3.83
CA CYS A 21 -13.78 8.77 -3.49
C CYS A 21 -12.72 7.83 -4.10
N MET A 22 -12.41 8.00 -5.39
CA MET A 22 -11.49 7.16 -6.15
C MET A 22 -10.01 7.32 -5.77
N ASN A 23 -9.67 8.35 -5.00
CA ASN A 23 -8.32 8.60 -4.48
C ASN A 23 -8.21 8.44 -2.95
N SER A 24 -9.25 7.89 -2.30
CA SER A 24 -9.18 7.53 -0.89
C SER A 24 -8.31 6.27 -0.69
N PRO A 25 -7.64 6.09 0.47
CA PRO A 25 -6.81 4.92 0.71
C PRO A 25 -7.57 3.58 0.62
N LEU A 26 -8.84 3.56 1.02
CA LEU A 26 -9.70 2.39 0.86
C LEU A 26 -9.92 2.07 -0.63
N ALA A 27 -10.24 3.08 -1.45
CA ALA A 27 -10.47 2.89 -2.87
C ALA A 27 -9.20 2.51 -3.63
N ASP A 28 -8.06 3.15 -3.33
CA ASP A 28 -6.76 2.82 -3.92
C ASP A 28 -6.39 1.35 -3.63
N GLU A 29 -6.53 0.91 -2.37
CA GLU A 29 -6.21 -0.48 -1.99
C GLU A 29 -7.20 -1.49 -2.59
N ALA A 30 -8.49 -1.20 -2.55
CA ALA A 30 -9.53 -2.05 -3.13
C ALA A 30 -9.32 -2.23 -4.64
N ARG A 31 -9.07 -1.15 -5.37
CA ARG A 31 -8.86 -1.18 -6.83
C ARG A 31 -7.56 -1.86 -7.20
N GLY A 32 -6.50 -1.65 -6.42
CA GLY A 32 -5.23 -2.37 -6.59
C GLY A 32 -5.41 -3.88 -6.49
N PHE A 33 -6.13 -4.36 -5.46
CA PHE A 33 -6.42 -5.78 -5.33
C PHE A 33 -7.35 -6.32 -6.40
N ALA A 34 -8.44 -5.59 -6.72
CA ALA A 34 -9.35 -6.00 -7.79
C ALA A 34 -8.59 -6.17 -9.12
N ARG A 35 -7.71 -5.23 -9.45
CA ARG A 35 -6.87 -5.30 -10.64
C ARG A 35 -5.92 -6.52 -10.62
N LEU A 36 -5.31 -6.84 -9.48
CA LEU A 36 -4.47 -8.04 -9.34
C LEU A 36 -5.28 -9.33 -9.49
N CYS A 37 -6.54 -9.35 -9.02
CA CYS A 37 -7.46 -10.46 -9.26
C CYS A 37 -7.78 -10.61 -10.76
N ASP A 38 -8.11 -9.51 -11.43
CA ASP A 38 -8.48 -9.50 -12.86
C ASP A 38 -7.37 -10.07 -13.75
N VAL A 39 -6.09 -9.79 -13.43
CA VAL A 39 -4.95 -10.32 -14.18
C VAL A 39 -4.44 -11.68 -13.66
N GLY A 40 -5.14 -12.29 -12.69
CA GLY A 40 -4.80 -13.61 -12.15
C GLY A 40 -3.54 -13.64 -11.28
N GLN A 41 -3.16 -12.52 -10.64
CA GLN A 41 -1.91 -12.36 -9.88
C GLN A 41 -2.13 -12.01 -8.39
N ASN A 42 -3.33 -12.27 -7.87
CA ASN A 42 -3.66 -12.08 -6.46
C ASN A 42 -2.79 -12.97 -5.53
N GLY A 43 -2.01 -12.35 -4.65
CA GLY A 43 -1.08 -13.05 -3.76
C GLY A 43 0.33 -13.26 -4.32
N THR A 44 0.62 -12.77 -5.53
CA THR A 44 1.96 -12.93 -6.14
C THR A 44 2.88 -11.76 -5.82
N TRP A 45 2.45 -10.54 -6.13
CA TRP A 45 3.21 -9.31 -5.87
C TRP A 45 2.86 -8.66 -4.53
N ALA A 46 1.56 -8.53 -4.26
CA ALA A 46 1.02 -8.11 -2.98
C ALA A 46 0.45 -9.31 -2.22
N VAL A 47 0.23 -9.16 -0.92
CA VAL A 47 -0.47 -10.17 -0.10
C VAL A 47 -1.83 -10.54 -0.72
N ARG A 48 -2.30 -11.77 -0.49
CA ARG A 48 -3.58 -12.20 -1.08
C ARG A 48 -4.73 -11.44 -0.44
N CYS A 49 -5.60 -10.88 -1.28
CA CYS A 49 -6.89 -10.34 -0.87
C CYS A 49 -7.97 -11.42 -1.00
N HIS A 50 -8.82 -11.52 0.01
CA HIS A 50 -9.96 -12.44 0.10
C HIS A 50 -11.31 -11.71 -0.04
N GLY A 51 -11.29 -10.38 -0.13
CA GLY A 51 -12.46 -9.57 -0.41
C GLY A 51 -12.65 -8.41 0.57
N TRP A 52 -13.89 -7.92 0.62
CA TRP A 52 -14.30 -6.76 1.39
C TRP A 52 -15.45 -7.12 2.32
N MET A 53 -15.49 -6.47 3.46
CA MET A 53 -16.56 -6.66 4.44
C MET A 53 -16.95 -5.30 5.01
N LYS A 54 -18.25 -5.06 5.13
CA LYS A 54 -18.78 -3.98 5.96
C LYS A 54 -19.11 -4.57 7.32
N LEU A 55 -18.49 -4.05 8.36
CA LEU A 55 -18.74 -4.44 9.74
C LEU A 55 -20.06 -3.82 10.24
N THR A 56 -20.74 -4.52 11.13
CA THR A 56 -21.73 -3.90 12.02
C THR A 56 -21.03 -3.16 13.15
N ASP A 57 -21.73 -2.27 13.84
CA ASP A 57 -21.19 -1.54 14.99
C ASP A 57 -20.76 -2.52 16.10
N GLU A 58 -21.52 -3.59 16.33
CA GLU A 58 -21.18 -4.64 17.30
C GLU A 58 -19.89 -5.36 16.91
N GLN A 59 -19.74 -5.72 15.63
CA GLN A 59 -18.51 -6.34 15.13
C GLN A 59 -17.31 -5.39 15.27
N PHE A 60 -17.50 -4.10 14.99
CA PHE A 60 -16.46 -3.10 15.14
C PHE A 60 -16.02 -2.96 16.60
N HIS A 61 -16.98 -2.85 17.52
CA HIS A 61 -16.73 -2.65 18.95
C HIS A 61 -15.85 -3.77 19.56
N VAL A 62 -16.04 -5.01 19.11
CA VAL A 62 -15.27 -6.16 19.60
C VAL A 62 -13.80 -6.15 19.14
N LEU A 63 -13.48 -5.49 18.01
CA LEU A 63 -12.17 -5.60 17.37
C LEU A 63 -11.01 -4.91 18.11
N LYS A 64 -11.27 -4.13 19.17
CA LYS A 64 -10.26 -3.38 19.96
C LYS A 64 -9.15 -2.82 19.07
N VAL A 65 -9.54 -2.12 18.00
CA VAL A 65 -8.71 -1.84 16.83
C VAL A 65 -7.43 -1.12 17.25
N LYS A 66 -6.27 -1.72 16.99
CA LYS A 66 -4.96 -1.09 17.23
C LYS A 66 -4.39 -0.59 15.91
N SER A 67 -3.89 0.64 15.91
CA SER A 67 -3.00 1.15 14.86
C SER A 67 -1.56 1.23 15.36
N ALA A 68 -0.61 1.42 14.46
CA ALA A 68 0.78 1.74 14.79
C ALA A 68 0.93 3.00 15.67
N ARG A 69 -0.12 3.84 15.77
CA ARG A 69 -0.14 5.07 16.58
C ARG A 69 -0.99 4.93 17.86
N GLY A 70 -1.36 3.72 18.25
CA GLY A 70 -2.23 3.46 19.40
C GLY A 70 -3.64 2.99 19.00
N PRO A 71 -4.54 2.82 19.99
CA PRO A 71 -5.90 2.37 19.74
C PRO A 71 -6.63 3.36 18.84
N LEU A 72 -7.28 2.84 17.80
CA LEU A 72 -8.15 3.63 16.94
C LEU A 72 -9.48 3.81 17.65
N LEU A 73 -9.91 5.07 17.75
CA LEU A 73 -11.24 5.36 18.25
C LEU A 73 -12.27 5.05 17.16
N GLU A 74 -13.43 4.56 17.57
CA GLU A 74 -14.50 4.12 16.66
C GLU A 74 -14.95 5.22 15.71
N TRP A 75 -15.05 6.46 16.19
CA TRP A 75 -15.43 7.61 15.38
C TRP A 75 -14.37 8.00 14.33
N GLU A 76 -13.14 7.49 14.41
CA GLU A 76 -12.05 7.75 13.47
C GLU A 76 -12.01 6.77 12.30
N CYS A 77 -12.78 5.67 12.32
CA CYS A 77 -12.65 4.59 11.34
C CYS A 77 -13.88 4.43 10.44
N THR A 78 -13.66 3.83 9.26
CA THR A 78 -14.73 3.34 8.40
C THR A 78 -15.12 1.93 8.85
N LEU A 79 -16.40 1.58 8.70
CA LEU A 79 -16.87 0.20 8.90
C LEU A 79 -16.47 -0.76 7.77
N TRP A 80 -15.95 -0.24 6.65
CA TRP A 80 -15.42 -1.06 5.57
C TRP A 80 -14.01 -1.57 5.90
N ALA A 81 -13.82 -2.85 5.67
CA ALA A 81 -12.56 -3.55 5.86
C ALA A 81 -12.16 -4.33 4.61
N ILE A 82 -10.84 -4.44 4.39
CA ILE A 82 -10.27 -5.35 3.41
C ILE A 82 -9.77 -6.60 4.12
N ILE A 83 -10.24 -7.76 3.69
CA ILE A 83 -9.83 -9.06 4.19
C ILE A 83 -8.68 -9.53 3.32
N LYS A 84 -7.50 -9.67 3.91
CA LYS A 84 -6.26 -10.04 3.23
C LYS A 84 -5.34 -10.80 4.18
N ASP A 85 -4.40 -11.54 3.62
CA ASP A 85 -3.39 -12.27 4.37
C ASP A 85 -2.63 -11.34 5.32
N TYR A 86 -2.32 -11.87 6.49
CA TYR A 86 -1.43 -11.25 7.45
C TYR A 86 -0.06 -11.91 7.33
N GLU A 87 0.94 -11.12 6.93
CA GLU A 87 2.33 -11.57 6.85
C GLU A 87 3.14 -10.78 7.87
N ALA A 88 3.67 -11.50 8.87
CA ALA A 88 4.38 -10.91 9.99
C ALA A 88 5.88 -10.76 9.71
N GLN A 89 6.42 -11.59 8.81
CA GLN A 89 7.86 -11.69 8.63
C GLN A 89 8.40 -10.44 7.93
N PRO A 90 9.38 -9.73 8.52
CA PRO A 90 9.98 -8.56 7.87
C PRO A 90 10.62 -8.93 6.54
N VAL A 91 10.82 -7.93 5.69
CA VAL A 91 11.61 -8.10 4.49
C VAL A 91 13.08 -8.34 4.86
N ARG A 92 13.79 -9.13 4.05
CA ARG A 92 15.18 -9.56 4.28
C ARG A 92 15.96 -9.44 2.97
N PRO A 93 17.30 -9.41 2.99
CA PRO A 93 18.10 -9.26 1.77
C PRO A 93 17.74 -10.26 0.67
N GLU A 94 17.49 -11.52 1.02
CA GLU A 94 17.11 -12.58 0.09
C GLU A 94 15.78 -12.33 -0.64
N HIS A 95 14.92 -11.45 -0.10
CA HIS A 95 13.65 -11.09 -0.73
C HIS A 95 13.79 -10.03 -1.84
N VAL A 96 14.90 -9.30 -1.89
CA VAL A 96 15.08 -8.15 -2.80
C VAL A 96 14.98 -8.56 -4.26
N THR A 97 15.66 -9.62 -4.67
CA THR A 97 15.61 -10.12 -6.05
C THR A 97 14.17 -10.46 -6.44
N ARG A 98 13.45 -11.16 -5.57
CA ARG A 98 12.04 -11.52 -5.79
C ARG A 98 11.13 -10.30 -5.91
N ILE A 99 11.38 -9.25 -5.12
CA ILE A 99 10.64 -7.98 -5.21
C ILE A 99 10.91 -7.31 -6.57
N LEU A 100 12.17 -7.23 -6.97
CA LEU A 100 12.57 -6.61 -8.24
C LEU A 100 12.04 -7.37 -9.47
N GLU A 101 11.91 -8.69 -9.39
CA GLU A 101 11.32 -9.50 -10.46
C GLU A 101 9.80 -9.32 -10.54
N ARG A 102 9.13 -9.33 -9.38
CA ARG A 102 7.66 -9.30 -9.31
C ARG A 102 7.06 -7.92 -9.51
N ILE A 103 7.85 -6.85 -9.49
CA ILE A 103 7.35 -5.50 -9.80
C ILE A 103 6.76 -5.40 -11.23
N GLU A 104 7.24 -6.23 -12.18
CA GLU A 104 6.69 -6.27 -13.53
C GLU A 104 5.22 -6.71 -13.52
N ILE A 105 4.79 -7.52 -12.55
CA ILE A 105 3.36 -7.85 -12.37
C ILE A 105 2.54 -6.60 -12.10
N ALA A 106 3.00 -5.73 -11.21
CA ALA A 106 2.30 -4.48 -10.92
C ALA A 106 2.28 -3.56 -12.15
N LYS A 107 3.37 -3.57 -12.92
CA LYS A 107 3.52 -2.80 -14.15
C LYS A 107 2.49 -3.24 -15.18
N ASP A 108 2.45 -4.54 -15.50
CA ASP A 108 1.52 -5.12 -16.48
C ASP A 108 0.07 -4.97 -16.02
N ALA A 109 -0.17 -4.98 -14.72
CA ALA A 109 -1.46 -4.68 -14.10
C ALA A 109 -1.84 -3.18 -14.12
N LEU A 110 -1.00 -2.30 -14.67
CA LEU A 110 -1.19 -0.84 -14.72
C LEU A 110 -1.44 -0.23 -13.34
N LEU A 111 -0.59 -0.61 -12.38
CA LEU A 111 -0.54 -0.06 -11.03
C LEU A 111 0.63 0.92 -10.88
N ILE A 112 0.56 1.82 -9.91
CA ILE A 112 1.69 2.59 -9.40
C ILE A 112 1.65 2.44 -7.87
N PRO A 113 2.41 1.50 -7.29
CA PRO A 113 2.50 1.34 -5.84
C PRO A 113 3.07 2.61 -5.18
N GLY A 114 2.24 3.34 -4.43
CA GLY A 114 2.63 4.67 -3.93
C GLY A 114 3.61 4.67 -2.75
N ASP A 115 3.59 3.66 -1.88
CA ASP A 115 4.48 3.58 -0.70
C ASP A 115 5.28 2.27 -0.72
N VAL A 116 6.43 2.31 -1.41
CA VAL A 116 7.34 1.17 -1.59
C VAL A 116 8.46 1.13 -0.56
N ALA A 117 8.28 1.75 0.61
CA ALA A 117 9.25 1.63 1.70
C ALA A 117 9.37 0.17 2.17
N ALA A 118 10.56 -0.24 2.62
CA ALA A 118 10.82 -1.60 3.11
C ALA A 118 9.83 -2.06 4.20
N ARG A 119 9.40 -1.13 5.06
CA ARG A 119 8.38 -1.38 6.10
C ARG A 119 7.02 -1.83 5.56
N ASN A 120 6.73 -1.65 4.28
CA ASN A 120 5.50 -2.10 3.63
C ASN A 120 5.68 -3.42 2.87
N PHE A 121 6.86 -4.02 2.92
CA PHE A 121 7.09 -5.37 2.43
C PHE A 121 7.21 -6.36 3.59
N ARG A 122 6.57 -7.51 3.45
CA ARG A 122 6.67 -8.63 4.40
C ARG A 122 6.84 -9.92 3.62
N ASN A 123 7.84 -10.72 3.95
CA ASN A 123 8.24 -11.89 3.17
C ASN A 123 8.26 -11.60 1.65
N GLY A 124 8.85 -10.48 1.24
CA GLY A 124 8.93 -10.07 -0.17
C GLY A 124 7.60 -9.75 -0.88
N LEU A 125 6.50 -9.60 -0.15
CA LEU A 125 5.19 -9.20 -0.67
C LEU A 125 4.84 -7.79 -0.18
N LEU A 126 4.25 -6.98 -1.05
CA LEU A 126 3.71 -5.68 -0.66
C LEU A 126 2.44 -5.87 0.18
N VAL A 127 2.40 -5.30 1.38
CA VAL A 127 1.29 -5.49 2.32
C VAL A 127 0.30 -4.34 2.32
N ASP A 128 0.66 -3.18 1.78
CA ASP A 128 -0.18 -1.98 1.78
C ASP A 128 -0.30 -1.40 0.36
N LEU A 129 -1.51 -1.45 -0.19
CA LEU A 129 -1.83 -0.81 -1.48
C LEU A 129 -2.63 0.49 -1.31
N GLY A 130 -2.78 1.03 -0.10
CA GLY A 130 -3.59 2.24 0.16
C GLY A 130 -3.04 3.53 -0.44
N GLY A 131 -1.82 3.53 -0.98
CA GLY A 131 -1.29 4.61 -1.82
C GLY A 131 -1.23 4.26 -3.31
N THR A 132 -1.77 3.10 -3.72
CA THR A 132 -1.59 2.59 -5.08
C THR A 132 -2.54 3.28 -6.05
N LYS A 133 -1.99 3.87 -7.11
CA LYS A 133 -2.80 4.37 -8.22
C LYS A 133 -3.05 3.25 -9.21
N THR A 134 -4.29 3.12 -9.65
CA THR A 134 -4.73 2.07 -10.57
C THR A 134 -5.31 2.73 -11.83
N PHE A 135 -4.87 2.31 -13.01
CA PHE A 135 -5.47 2.75 -14.27
C PHE A 135 -6.83 2.08 -14.52
N PRO A 136 -7.83 2.77 -15.09
CA PRO A 136 -7.85 4.20 -15.41
C PRO A 136 -8.05 5.07 -14.16
N LEU A 137 -7.43 6.25 -14.16
CA LEU A 137 -7.65 7.31 -13.18
C LEU A 137 -7.62 8.66 -13.92
N GLY A 138 -8.24 9.69 -13.36
CA GLY A 138 -8.25 11.02 -13.97
C GLY A 138 -6.82 11.50 -14.31
N ARG A 139 -6.65 12.20 -15.44
CA ARG A 139 -5.32 12.62 -15.96
C ARG A 139 -4.47 13.41 -14.97
N ARG A 140 -5.11 14.07 -13.99
CA ARG A 140 -4.44 14.77 -12.89
C ARG A 140 -3.67 13.82 -11.95
N PHE A 141 -4.13 12.59 -11.81
CA PHE A 141 -3.61 11.60 -10.87
C PHE A 141 -2.88 10.44 -11.59
N TRP A 142 -2.90 10.43 -12.93
CA TRP A 142 -2.25 9.43 -13.76
C TRP A 142 -1.73 10.02 -15.06
N SER A 143 -0.48 9.74 -15.38
CA SER A 143 0.07 10.01 -16.72
C SER A 143 1.08 8.94 -17.08
N ALA A 144 1.27 8.70 -18.39
CA ALA A 144 2.31 7.79 -18.88
C ALA A 144 3.71 8.22 -18.40
N LYS A 145 3.96 9.54 -18.30
CA LYS A 145 5.21 10.09 -17.77
C LYS A 145 5.46 9.67 -16.33
N VAL A 146 4.48 9.87 -15.44
CA VAL A 146 4.58 9.50 -14.01
C VAL A 146 4.70 7.99 -13.86
N TYR A 147 3.91 7.22 -14.62
CA TYR A 147 3.95 5.77 -14.64
C TYR A 147 5.34 5.24 -15.04
N ASN A 148 5.86 5.65 -16.19
CA ASN A 148 7.18 5.20 -16.67
C ASN A 148 8.29 5.60 -15.68
N ARG A 149 8.26 6.85 -15.21
CA ARG A 149 9.25 7.37 -14.26
C ARG A 149 9.29 6.57 -12.97
N PHE A 150 8.13 6.20 -12.43
CA PHE A 150 8.06 5.37 -11.23
C PHE A 150 8.82 4.05 -11.41
N TYR A 151 8.61 3.34 -12.52
CA TYR A 151 9.26 2.04 -12.75
C TYR A 151 10.75 2.15 -13.04
N GLU A 152 11.19 3.26 -13.64
CA GLU A 152 12.62 3.60 -13.76
C GLU A 152 13.24 3.78 -12.36
N ASP A 153 12.62 4.59 -11.51
CA ASP A 153 13.14 4.95 -10.17
C ASP A 153 13.02 3.81 -9.14
N PHE A 154 12.02 2.93 -9.28
CA PHE A 154 11.74 1.85 -8.34
C PHE A 154 12.94 0.93 -8.13
N ARG A 155 13.59 0.52 -9.22
CA ARG A 155 14.72 -0.41 -9.17
C ARG A 155 15.91 0.16 -8.40
N TYR A 156 16.15 1.47 -8.51
CA TYR A 156 17.18 2.16 -7.72
C TYR A 156 16.76 2.21 -6.25
N THR A 157 15.52 2.63 -5.98
CA THR A 157 14.98 2.76 -4.62
C THR A 157 15.10 1.48 -3.80
N ILE A 158 14.78 0.31 -4.39
CA ILE A 158 14.85 -0.98 -3.69
C ILE A 158 16.30 -1.45 -3.52
N ARG A 159 17.19 -1.17 -4.48
CA ARG A 159 18.61 -1.52 -4.38
C ARG A 159 19.35 -0.71 -3.31
N ASP A 160 18.87 0.49 -3.01
CA ASP A 160 19.44 1.37 -1.98
C ASP A 160 18.97 1.04 -0.55
N TRP A 161 18.21 -0.04 -0.37
CA TRP A 161 17.83 -0.51 0.96
C TRP A 161 19.05 -1.01 1.72
N MET A 162 19.21 -0.52 2.94
CA MET A 162 20.25 -0.94 3.88
C MET A 162 19.63 -1.87 4.90
N PHE A 163 20.07 -3.12 4.92
CA PHE A 163 19.67 -4.11 5.91
C PHE A 163 20.66 -4.07 7.07
N LEU A 164 20.18 -3.71 8.26
CA LEU A 164 20.98 -3.64 9.48
C LEU A 164 21.00 -5.02 10.17
N GLU A 165 22.00 -5.26 11.02
CA GLU A 165 22.21 -6.54 11.71
C GLU A 165 21.06 -6.90 12.67
N ASP A 166 20.32 -5.90 13.16
CA ASP A 166 19.13 -6.07 14.00
C ASP A 166 17.87 -6.47 13.20
N GLY A 167 18.00 -6.67 11.88
CA GLY A 167 16.92 -7.03 10.98
C GLY A 167 16.05 -5.84 10.54
N THR A 168 16.41 -4.60 10.90
CA THR A 168 15.74 -3.41 10.39
C THR A 168 16.24 -3.04 9.00
N VAL A 169 15.40 -2.35 8.23
CA VAL A 169 15.72 -1.91 6.87
C VAL A 169 15.53 -0.41 6.77
N GLY A 170 16.61 0.31 6.49
CA GLY A 170 16.63 1.72 6.18
C GLY A 170 16.77 1.98 4.68
N SER A 171 16.66 3.23 4.26
CA SER A 171 17.02 3.62 2.89
C SER A 171 17.86 4.89 2.90
N TRP A 172 18.92 4.92 2.08
CA TRP A 172 19.86 6.04 2.00
C TRP A 172 19.18 7.40 1.74
N HIS A 173 18.06 7.41 1.01
CA HIS A 173 17.36 8.62 0.63
C HIS A 173 16.28 9.11 1.62
N PHE A 174 15.86 8.29 2.59
CA PHE A 174 14.82 8.68 3.56
C PHE A 174 15.27 8.75 5.03
N ASP A 175 16.43 8.20 5.41
CA ASP A 175 16.86 8.10 6.82
C ASP A 175 18.01 9.04 7.26
N ARG A 176 18.20 10.20 6.61
CA ARG A 176 19.15 11.23 7.11
C ARG A 176 18.82 11.77 8.51
N HIS A 177 17.61 11.52 9.03
CA HIS A 177 17.18 12.02 10.33
C HIS A 177 17.24 11.00 11.47
N ARG A 178 17.63 9.73 11.21
CA ARG A 178 17.71 8.69 12.26
C ARG A 178 19.10 8.22 12.63
N LEU A 179 20.11 8.52 11.81
CA LEU A 179 21.49 8.11 12.04
C LEU A 179 22.38 9.24 12.62
N ALA A 180 21.78 10.33 13.09
CA ALA A 180 22.48 11.49 13.66
C ALA A 180 22.09 11.78 15.13
N THR A 181 21.52 10.81 15.83
CA THR A 181 21.24 10.87 17.29
C THR A 181 21.77 9.63 17.98
#